data_AF-A0A5J5FY37-F1
#
_entry.id   AF-A0A5J5FY37-F1
#
_cell.length_a   1.000
_cell.length_b   1.000
_cell.length_c   1.000
_cell.angle_alpha   90.00
_cell.angle_beta   90.00
_cell.angle_gamma   90.00
#
_symmetry.space_group_name_H-M   'P 1'
#
loop_
_entity.id
_entity.type
_entity.pdbx_description
1 polymer ?
#
loop_
_entity_poly.entity_id
_entity_poly.type
_entity_poly.pdbx_seq_one_letter_code
_entity_poly.pdbx_strand_id
1 'polypeptide(L)'
;MEHHDVDFEQAETIAADKTDYRKRLALIETLRAVPGERSQAILLRMMNTDFVFSVRMAAWQALSGMGVQAKQPVQKKGYLIGPLLKRFLWFCQRNLPWWVW
;
A
#
# COMPACT_ATOMS: atom_id res chain seq x y z
N MET A 1 26.63 -5.53 18.14
CA MET A 1 25.49 -6.05 17.36
C MET A 1 24.37 -6.23 18.36
N GLU A 2 23.63 -5.16 18.63
CA GLU A 2 22.49 -5.22 19.55
C GLU A 2 21.40 -6.02 18.84
N HIS A 3 21.00 -7.15 19.43
CA HIS A 3 19.79 -7.84 19.03
C HIS A 3 18.62 -6.91 19.41
N HIS A 4 18.19 -6.08 18.46
CA HIS A 4 16.89 -5.41 18.58
C HIS A 4 15.83 -6.49 18.43
N ASP A 5 15.43 -7.07 19.54
CA ASP A 5 14.24 -7.92 19.60
C ASP A 5 13.06 -7.09 19.09
N VAL A 6 12.47 -7.54 17.99
CA VAL A 6 11.27 -6.92 17.44
C VAL A 6 10.14 -7.16 18.42
N ASP A 7 9.60 -6.09 19.01
CA ASP A 7 8.37 -6.17 19.78
C ASP A 7 7.21 -6.48 18.83
N PHE A 8 6.81 -7.74 18.80
CA PHE A 8 5.74 -8.22 17.93
C PHE A 8 4.36 -7.67 18.33
N GLU A 9 4.12 -7.30 19.60
CA GLU A 9 2.85 -6.70 19.99
C GLU A 9 2.74 -5.27 19.46
N GLN A 10 3.84 -4.52 19.53
CA GLN A 10 3.91 -3.20 18.91
C GLN A 10 3.81 -3.29 17.38
N ALA A 11 4.48 -4.28 16.76
CA ALA A 11 4.39 -4.52 15.32
C ALA A 11 2.94 -4.79 14.89
N GLU A 12 2.21 -5.60 15.64
CA GLU A 12 0.79 -5.91 15.39
C GLU A 12 -0.08 -4.65 15.47
N THR A 13 0.19 -3.79 16.45
CA THR A 13 -0.48 -2.50 16.63
C THR A 13 -0.22 -1.56 15.44
N ILE A 14 1.04 -1.44 15.01
CA ILE A 14 1.41 -0.60 13.85
C ILE A 14 0.81 -1.15 12.56
N ALA A 15 0.80 -2.46 12.37
CA ALA A 15 0.21 -3.10 11.20
C ALA A 15 -1.32 -2.90 11.14
N ALA A 16 -1.99 -2.85 12.30
CA ALA A 16 -3.41 -2.55 12.39
C ALA A 16 -3.74 -1.06 12.21
N ASP A 17 -2.82 -0.16 12.56
CA ASP A 17 -2.98 1.29 12.42
C ASP A 17 -2.98 1.72 10.93
N LYS A 18 -4.17 2.03 10.44
CA LYS A 18 -4.39 2.43 9.05
C LYS A 18 -4.12 3.92 8.77
N THR A 19 -3.83 4.72 9.79
CA THR A 19 -3.71 6.19 9.66
C THR A 19 -2.48 6.62 8.85
N ASP A 20 -1.32 6.02 9.09
CA ASP A 20 -0.06 6.38 8.42
C ASP A 20 0.59 5.17 7.73
N TYR A 21 0.54 5.18 6.39
CA TYR A 21 1.14 4.11 5.59
C TYR A 21 2.67 4.11 5.64
N ARG A 22 3.33 5.22 5.97
CA ARG A 22 4.80 5.30 6.04
C ARG A 22 5.33 4.50 7.22
N LYS A 23 4.64 4.55 8.37
CA LYS A 23 4.95 3.70 9.53
C LYS A 23 4.85 2.22 9.19
N ARG A 24 3.83 1.84 8.42
CA ARG A 24 3.65 0.46 7.96
C ARG A 24 4.72 0.02 6.96
N LEU A 25 5.18 0.90 6.09
CA LEU A 25 6.33 0.62 5.22
C LEU A 25 7.63 0.44 6.02
N ALA A 26 7.89 1.32 7.00
CA ALA A 26 9.04 1.17 7.89
C ALA A 26 8.98 -0.15 8.68
N LEU A 27 7.79 -0.52 9.19
CA LEU A 27 7.57 -1.80 9.86
C LEU A 27 7.92 -2.98 8.94
N ILE A 28 7.52 -2.96 7.67
CA ILE A 28 7.85 -4.03 6.72
C ILE A 28 9.36 -4.20 6.58
N GLU A 29 10.13 -3.12 6.52
CA GLU A 29 11.61 -3.20 6.46
C GLU A 29 12.19 -3.80 7.74
N THR A 30 11.66 -3.45 8.91
CA THR A 30 12.07 -4.06 10.18
C THR A 30 11.75 -5.56 10.23
N LEU A 31 10.54 -5.96 9.84
CA LEU A 31 10.12 -7.37 9.78
C LEU A 31 10.91 -8.16 8.74
N ARG A 32 11.35 -7.51 7.66
CA ARG A 32 12.22 -8.11 6.65
C ARG A 32 13.60 -8.44 7.19
N ALA A 33 14.15 -7.60 8.06
CA ALA A 33 15.46 -7.81 8.68
C ALA A 33 15.47 -8.96 9.70
N VAL A 34 14.31 -9.31 10.26
CA VAL A 34 14.16 -10.37 11.26
C VAL A 34 13.22 -11.46 10.72
N PRO A 35 13.71 -12.35 9.83
CA PRO A 35 12.90 -13.41 9.26
C PRO A 35 12.50 -14.43 10.33
N GLY A 36 11.20 -14.69 10.45
CA GLY A 36 10.64 -15.65 11.38
C GLY A 36 9.15 -15.83 11.14
N GLU A 37 8.55 -16.86 11.75
CA GLU A 37 7.13 -17.20 11.53
C GLU A 37 6.19 -16.04 11.88
N ARG A 38 6.46 -15.32 12.98
CA ARG A 38 5.67 -14.15 13.38
C ARG A 38 5.78 -13.01 12.38
N SER A 39 7.00 -12.71 11.91
CA SER A 39 7.22 -11.69 10.88
C SER A 39 6.48 -12.04 9.58
N GLN A 40 6.55 -13.30 9.15
CA GLN A 40 5.84 -13.78 7.97
C GLN A 40 4.31 -13.68 8.15
N ALA A 41 3.77 -14.03 9.31
CA ALA A 41 2.35 -13.94 9.60
C ALA A 41 1.83 -12.49 9.50
N ILE A 42 2.56 -11.53 10.09
CA ILE A 42 2.21 -10.11 10.01
C ILE A 42 2.27 -9.63 8.57
N LEU A 43 3.35 -9.93 7.85
CA LEU A 43 3.52 -9.54 6.44
C LEU A 43 2.42 -10.13 5.54
N LEU A 44 2.03 -11.38 5.75
CA LEU A 44 0.92 -12.01 5.03
C LEU A 44 -0.41 -11.29 5.29
N ARG A 45 -0.68 -10.90 6.54
CA ARG A 45 -1.88 -10.13 6.87
C ARG A 45 -1.86 -8.76 6.20
N MET A 46 -0.75 -8.04 6.26
CA MET A 46 -0.59 -6.73 5.61
C MET A 46 -0.79 -6.83 4.09
N MET A 47 -0.14 -7.81 3.45
CA MET A 47 -0.27 -8.07 2.01
C MET A 47 -1.73 -8.29 1.58
N ASN A 48 -2.52 -9.01 2.39
CA ASN A 48 -3.89 -9.36 2.05
C ASN A 48 -4.93 -8.28 2.42
N THR A 49 -4.71 -7.56 3.52
CA THR A 49 -5.75 -6.71 4.14
C THR A 49 -5.49 -5.20 4.06
N ASP A 50 -4.27 -4.78 3.73
CA ASP A 50 -3.96 -3.36 3.60
C ASP A 50 -4.66 -2.74 2.38
N PHE A 51 -5.17 -1.53 2.56
CA PHE A 51 -5.85 -0.79 1.49
C PHE A 51 -4.86 -0.10 0.56
N VAL A 52 -3.67 0.24 1.06
CA VAL A 52 -2.62 0.92 0.31
C VAL A 52 -1.87 -0.10 -0.53
N PHE A 53 -1.89 0.10 -1.85
CA PHE A 53 -1.25 -0.81 -2.78
C PHE A 53 0.26 -0.93 -2.57
N SER A 54 0.97 0.17 -2.30
CA SER A 54 2.41 0.16 -2.05
C SER A 54 2.78 -0.67 -0.82
N VAL A 55 1.97 -0.60 0.25
CA VAL A 55 2.17 -1.43 1.46
C VAL A 55 1.99 -2.91 1.14
N ARG A 56 0.94 -3.26 0.39
CA ARG A 56 0.73 -4.65 -0.04
C ARG A 56 1.88 -5.18 -0.88
N MET A 57 2.36 -4.36 -1.83
CA MET A 57 3.47 -4.74 -2.70
C MET A 57 4.77 -4.91 -1.92
N ALA A 58 5.09 -4.00 -1.01
CA ALA A 58 6.27 -4.09 -0.15
C ALA A 58 6.23 -5.34 0.73
N ALA A 59 5.07 -5.66 1.32
CA ALA A 59 4.90 -6.87 2.11
C ALA A 59 5.12 -8.15 1.27
N TRP A 60 4.59 -8.18 0.03
CA TRP A 60 4.83 -9.29 -0.90
C TRP A 60 6.32 -9.42 -1.27
N GLN A 61 7.02 -8.31 -1.52
CA GLN A 61 8.45 -8.32 -1.82
C GLN A 61 9.27 -8.86 -0.63
N ALA A 62 8.94 -8.43 0.59
CA ALA A 62 9.57 -8.93 1.81
C ALA A 62 9.36 -10.45 1.97
N LEU A 63 8.12 -10.93 1.79
CA LEU A 63 7.78 -12.36 1.83
C LEU A 63 8.51 -13.17 0.74
N SER A 64 8.56 -12.65 -0.47
CA SER A 64 9.29 -13.28 -1.58
C SER A 64 10.78 -13.37 -1.29
N GLY A 65 11.38 -12.33 -0.70
CA GLY A 65 12.77 -12.34 -0.25
C GLY A 65 13.05 -13.34 0.88
N MET A 66 12.03 -13.70 1.67
CA MET A 66 12.10 -14.75 2.69
C MET A 66 11.83 -16.17 2.13
N GLY A 67 11.57 -16.31 0.82
CA GLY A 67 11.23 -17.59 0.19
C GLY A 67 9.77 -18.03 0.39
N VAL A 68 8.90 -17.17 0.94
CA VAL A 68 7.47 -17.46 1.09
C VAL A 68 6.76 -17.27 -0.25
N GLN A 69 6.11 -18.33 -0.72
CA GLN A 69 5.34 -18.30 -1.96
C GLN A 69 3.96 -17.67 -1.71
N ALA A 70 3.79 -16.43 -2.18
CA ALA A 70 2.54 -15.68 -2.07
C ALA A 70 2.15 -15.05 -3.41
N LYS A 71 0.83 -14.92 -3.65
CA LYS A 71 0.31 -14.31 -4.88
C LYS A 71 0.61 -12.80 -4.88
N GLN A 72 1.21 -12.32 -5.97
CA GLN A 72 1.51 -10.90 -6.12
C GLN A 72 0.24 -10.03 -6.08
N PRO A 73 0.22 -8.96 -5.27
CA PRO A 73 -0.89 -8.02 -5.24
C PRO A 73 -1.08 -7.32 -6.58
N VAL A 74 -2.33 -7.21 -7.03
CA VAL A 74 -2.68 -6.47 -8.26
C VAL A 74 -3.22 -5.10 -7.90
N GLN A 75 -2.70 -4.06 -8.56
CA GLN A 75 -3.25 -2.72 -8.43
C GLN A 75 -4.60 -2.69 -9.13
N LYS A 76 -5.68 -2.53 -8.36
CA LYS A 76 -6.97 -2.20 -8.95
C LYS A 76 -6.82 -0.82 -9.58
N LYS A 77 -6.91 -0.73 -10.91
CA LYS A 77 -7.07 0.54 -11.59
C LYS A 77 -8.36 1.15 -11.04
N GLY A 78 -8.23 2.14 -10.16
CA GLY A 78 -9.38 2.95 -9.77
C GLY A 78 -9.99 3.45 -11.07
N TYR A 79 -11.29 3.26 -11.25
CA TYR A 79 -12.00 3.75 -12.41
C TYR A 79 -11.57 5.20 -12.61
N LEU A 80 -10.76 5.42 -13.65
CA LEU A 80 -10.45 6.76 -14.12
C LEU A 80 -11.80 7.45 -14.24
N ILE A 81 -11.86 8.70 -13.81
CA ILE A 81 -13.05 9.56 -13.76
C ILE A 81 -13.46 9.91 -15.22
N GLY A 82 -13.54 8.90 -16.07
CA GLY A 82 -13.58 8.98 -17.52
C GLY A 82 -14.92 9.45 -18.06
N PRO A 83 -16.08 9.13 -17.46
CA PRO A 83 -17.36 9.66 -17.94
C PRO A 83 -17.67 11.06 -17.38
N LEU A 84 -17.44 11.26 -16.07
CA LEU A 84 -17.80 12.50 -15.37
C LEU A 84 -16.89 13.68 -15.73
N LEU A 85 -15.58 13.46 -15.81
CA LEU A 85 -14.63 14.51 -16.14
C LEU A 85 -14.73 14.92 -17.63
N LYS A 86 -15.00 13.97 -18.53
CA LYS A 86 -15.24 14.27 -19.96
C LYS A 86 -16.49 15.12 -20.16
N ARG A 87 -17.56 14.89 -19.39
CA ARG A 87 -18.80 15.67 -19.46
C ARG A 87 -18.61 17.09 -18.90
N PHE A 88 -17.79 17.23 -17.85
CA PHE A 88 -17.41 18.55 -17.31
C PHE A 88 -16.52 19.34 -18.28
N LEU A 89 -15.49 18.71 -18.86
CA LEU A 89 -14.63 19.34 -19.87
C LEU A 89 -15.42 19.76 -21.12
N TRP A 90 -16.35 18.94 -21.59
CA TRP A 90 -17.27 19.30 -22.69
C TRP A 90 -18.15 20.51 -22.34
N PHE A 91 -18.65 20.59 -21.10
CA PHE A 91 -19.45 21.72 -20.63
C PHE A 91 -18.65 23.03 -20.57
N CYS A 92 -17.39 22.98 -20.11
CA CYS A 92 -16.49 24.14 -20.09
C CYS A 92 -16.12 24.60 -21.52
N GLN A 93 -15.86 23.66 -22.42
CA GLN A 93 -15.43 23.97 -23.79
C GLN A 93 -16.54 24.58 -24.66
N ARG A 94 -17.81 24.36 -24.30
CA ARG A 94 -18.98 24.82 -25.05
C ARG A 94 -19.60 26.13 -24.51
N ASN A 95 -19.10 26.66 -23.40
CA ASN A 95 -19.56 27.90 -22.76
C ASN A 95 -18.46 28.98 -22.66
N LEU A 96 -17.47 28.97 -23.56
CA LEU A 96 -16.53 30.09 -23.67
C LEU A 96 -17.17 31.17 -24.59
N PRO A 97 -17.43 32.38 -24.10
CA PRO A 97 -18.02 33.43 -24.90
C PRO A 97 -16.97 34.05 -25.87
N TRP A 98 -17.46 34.48 -27.03
CA TRP A 98 -16.73 34.85 -28.25
C TRP A 98 -15.78 36.07 -28.15
N TRP A 99 -15.56 36.62 -26.95
CA TRP A 99 -14.85 37.91 -26.73
C TRP A 99 -13.44 37.75 -26.15
N VAL A 100 -12.81 36.60 -26.34
CA VAL A 100 -11.39 36.39 -25.99
C VAL A 100 -10.60 36.17 -27.28
N TRP A 101 -10.43 37.23 -28.09
CA TRP A 101 -9.37 37.44 -29.08
C TRP A 101 -9.21 38.95 -29.31
#